data_AF-A0A3L6J976-F1
#
_entry.id   AF-A0A3L6J976-F1
#
_cell.length_a   1.000
_cell.length_b   1.000
_cell.length_c   1.000
_cell.angle_alpha   90.00
_cell.angle_beta   90.00
_cell.angle_gamma   90.00
#
_symmetry.space_group_name_H-M   'P 1'
#
loop_
_entity.id
_entity.type
_entity.pdbx_description
1 polymer ?
#
loop_
_entity_poly.entity_id
_entity_poly.type
_entity_poly.pdbx_seq_one_letter_code
_entity_poly.pdbx_strand_id
1 'polypeptide(L)'
;MLLEKLMRGDSFLDVGIAHLKNSKRLGKTALVSLASQTRPHTLAVQFLSPTLIACGLHVLSAAQNAVNAWFGGYAVSRGLDIEIAIYASGQRQIGPALDAMGVRDGMSSLALVVIGEGPEIVQEVVTSIIRETGIEVDPPFVLDEARFRRIMEHFNIGEVELRSVSESDDPEAMFIALCRCIASRVSMVAIDT
;
A
#
# COMPACT_ATOMS: atom_id res chain seq x y z
N MET A 1 0.01 13.33 3.36
CA MET A 1 -0.78 12.14 2.96
C MET A 1 -1.21 12.28 1.51
N LEU A 2 -1.47 11.17 0.84
CA LEU A 2 -2.14 11.11 -0.46
C LEU A 2 -3.62 10.77 -0.24
N LEU A 3 -4.54 11.55 -0.81
CA LEU A 3 -5.98 11.30 -0.77
C LEU A 3 -6.48 11.19 -2.20
N GLU A 4 -6.99 10.01 -2.55
CA GLU A 4 -7.35 9.65 -3.93
C GLU A 4 -8.70 8.95 -3.97
N LYS A 5 -9.23 8.76 -5.18
CA LYS A 5 -10.47 8.01 -5.41
C LYS A 5 -10.19 6.60 -5.88
N LEU A 6 -11.02 5.66 -5.43
CA LEU A 6 -11.09 4.30 -5.94
C LEU A 6 -12.43 4.09 -6.66
N MET A 7 -12.38 3.45 -7.82
CA MET A 7 -13.57 3.04 -8.56
C MET A 7 -14.25 1.86 -7.86
N ARG A 8 -15.58 1.91 -7.71
CA ARG A 8 -16.44 0.81 -7.27
C ARG A 8 -17.66 0.75 -8.19
N GLY A 9 -17.54 0.04 -9.32
CA GLY A 9 -18.56 0.07 -10.38
C GLY A 9 -18.79 1.50 -10.86
N ASP A 10 -20.03 1.97 -10.78
CA ASP A 10 -20.42 3.34 -11.14
C ASP A 10 -20.29 4.36 -9.98
N SER A 11 -19.75 3.93 -8.84
CA SER A 11 -19.55 4.75 -7.64
C SER A 11 -18.07 4.88 -7.29
N PHE A 12 -17.75 5.76 -6.34
CA PHE A 12 -16.40 5.96 -5.85
C PHE A 12 -16.31 5.71 -4.36
N LEU A 13 -15.13 5.26 -3.94
CA LEU A 13 -14.66 5.29 -2.56
C LEU A 13 -13.49 6.26 -2.48
N ASP A 14 -13.15 6.70 -1.27
CA ASP A 14 -11.98 7.51 -1.02
C ASP A 14 -10.90 6.67 -0.34
N VAL A 15 -9.64 6.92 -0.68
CA VAL A 15 -8.49 6.23 -0.09
C VAL A 15 -7.43 7.23 0.39
N GLY A 16 -7.03 7.05 1.64
CA GLY A 16 -5.94 7.78 2.28
C GLY A 16 -4.72 6.88 2.36
N ILE A 17 -3.59 7.33 1.81
CA ILE A 17 -2.31 6.64 1.86
C ILE A 17 -1.29 7.54 2.57
N ALA A 18 -0.64 7.02 3.60
CA ALA A 18 0.37 7.76 4.35
C ALA A 18 1.60 6.89 4.65
N HIS A 19 2.77 7.54 4.70
CA HIS A 19 4.00 6.96 5.23
C HIS A 19 4.24 7.56 6.61
N LEU A 20 4.39 6.72 7.63
CA LEU A 20 4.41 7.13 9.02
C LEU A 20 5.70 6.68 9.70
N LYS A 21 6.36 7.58 10.40
CA LYS A 21 7.38 7.23 11.39
C LYS A 21 6.67 6.79 12.67
N ASN A 22 6.89 5.53 13.07
CA ASN A 22 6.35 4.93 14.29
C ASN A 22 7.09 5.43 15.54
N SER A 23 7.00 6.73 15.81
CA SER A 23 7.71 7.40 16.90
C SER A 23 7.23 6.95 18.28
N LYS A 24 5.98 6.48 18.39
CA LYS A 24 5.45 5.87 19.63
C LYS A 24 5.84 4.40 19.82
N ARG A 25 6.59 3.81 18.87
CA ARG A 25 7.08 2.42 18.91
C ARG A 25 5.97 1.39 19.15
N LEU A 26 4.81 1.59 18.52
CA LEU A 26 3.71 0.64 18.62
C LEU A 26 4.13 -0.72 18.03
N GLY A 27 3.89 -1.79 18.78
CA GLY A 27 4.05 -3.16 18.30
C GLY A 27 2.89 -3.61 17.43
N LYS A 28 3.02 -4.79 16.81
CA LYS A 28 2.03 -5.38 15.90
C LYS A 28 0.64 -5.43 16.51
N THR A 29 0.52 -5.92 17.75
CA THR A 29 -0.78 -6.05 18.43
C THR A 29 -1.46 -4.69 18.64
N ALA A 30 -0.69 -3.65 18.99
CA ALA A 30 -1.21 -2.30 19.18
C ALA A 30 -1.69 -1.68 17.85
N LEU A 31 -0.94 -1.89 16.76
CA LEU A 31 -1.31 -1.43 15.43
C LEU A 31 -2.59 -2.12 14.92
N VAL A 32 -2.70 -3.44 15.10
CA VAL A 32 -3.91 -4.20 14.75
C VAL A 32 -5.11 -3.74 15.58
N SER A 33 -4.91 -3.50 16.88
CA SER A 33 -5.95 -2.95 17.76
C SER A 33 -6.39 -1.56 17.31
N LEU A 34 -5.44 -0.69 16.96
CA LEU A 34 -5.73 0.65 16.47
C LEU A 34 -6.56 0.59 15.18
N ALA A 35 -6.13 -0.20 14.19
CA ALA A 35 -6.88 -0.39 12.94
C ALA A 35 -8.30 -0.96 13.15
N SER A 36 -8.48 -1.80 14.18
CA SER A 36 -9.78 -2.40 14.49
C SER A 36 -10.74 -1.44 15.20
N GLN A 37 -10.22 -0.45 15.92
CA GLN A 37 -11.03 0.54 16.66
C GLN A 37 -11.54 1.67 15.75
N THR A 38 -10.85 1.96 14.65
CA THR A 38 -11.15 3.09 13.76
C THR A 38 -12.24 2.79 12.70
N ARG A 39 -13.25 2.00 13.09
CA ARG A 39 -14.22 1.37 12.18
C ARG A 39 -15.59 2.04 11.99
N PRO A 40 -16.06 3.06 12.74
CA PRO A 40 -17.25 3.78 12.29
C PRO A 40 -16.95 4.43 10.92
N HIS A 41 -17.68 4.04 9.88
CA HIS A 41 -17.67 4.65 8.54
C HIS A 41 -16.43 4.41 7.65
N THR A 42 -15.51 3.51 8.04
CA THR A 42 -14.43 3.03 7.13
C THR A 42 -14.70 1.60 6.67
N LEU A 43 -14.26 1.29 5.45
CA LEU A 43 -14.32 -0.06 4.86
C LEU A 43 -13.07 -0.88 5.16
N ALA A 44 -11.90 -0.22 5.21
CA ALA A 44 -10.64 -0.87 5.52
C ALA A 44 -9.66 0.11 6.17
N VAL A 45 -8.89 -0.39 7.14
CA VAL A 45 -7.71 0.27 7.71
C VAL A 45 -6.60 -0.77 7.77
N GLN A 46 -5.53 -0.57 7.01
CA GLN A 46 -4.43 -1.54 6.91
C GLN A 46 -3.08 -0.85 7.13
N PHE A 47 -2.30 -1.40 8.05
CA PHE A 47 -0.88 -1.06 8.18
C PHE A 47 -0.02 -2.04 7.40
N LEU A 48 0.96 -1.53 6.66
CA LEU A 48 1.93 -2.34 5.92
C LEU A 48 3.36 -1.95 6.29
N SER A 49 4.30 -2.86 6.07
CA SER A 49 5.70 -2.52 6.03
C SER A 49 6.00 -1.69 4.78
N PRO A 50 6.67 -0.52 4.89
CA PRO A 50 7.01 0.27 3.73
C PRO A 50 8.20 -0.28 2.94
N THR A 51 8.87 -1.35 3.43
CA THR A 51 10.13 -1.85 2.88
C THR A 51 10.07 -2.20 1.39
N LEU A 52 8.92 -2.68 0.91
CA LEU A 52 8.72 -3.09 -0.48
C LEU A 52 7.79 -2.14 -1.26
N ILE A 53 7.41 -1.00 -0.67
CA ILE A 53 6.57 -0.01 -1.34
C ILE A 53 7.44 0.90 -2.21
N ALA A 54 7.21 0.90 -3.52
CA ALA A 54 7.93 1.74 -4.46
C ALA A 54 7.50 3.21 -4.35
N CYS A 55 6.19 3.46 -4.30
CA CYS A 55 5.61 4.80 -4.26
C CYS A 55 4.10 4.75 -3.96
N GLY A 56 3.47 5.93 -3.89
CA GLY A 56 2.02 6.04 -3.70
C GLY A 56 1.20 5.33 -4.79
N LEU A 57 1.64 5.39 -6.05
CA LEU A 57 0.96 4.71 -7.17
C LEU A 57 0.90 3.19 -6.98
N HIS A 58 1.97 2.56 -6.47
CA HIS A 58 1.97 1.14 -6.14
C HIS A 58 0.84 0.82 -5.15
N VAL A 59 0.77 1.55 -4.03
CA VAL A 59 -0.25 1.31 -3.00
C VAL A 59 -1.66 1.63 -3.51
N LEU A 60 -1.82 2.68 -4.31
CA LEU A 60 -3.09 3.05 -4.92
C LEU A 60 -3.59 1.96 -5.88
N SER A 61 -2.74 1.45 -6.77
CA SER A 61 -3.07 0.33 -7.65
C SER A 61 -3.43 -0.92 -6.85
N ALA A 62 -2.70 -1.22 -5.79
CA ALA A 62 -3.03 -2.35 -4.91
C ALA A 62 -4.40 -2.19 -4.24
N ALA A 63 -4.70 -1.00 -3.71
CA ALA A 63 -5.99 -0.69 -3.09
C ALA A 63 -7.15 -0.78 -4.09
N GLN A 64 -6.96 -0.29 -5.33
CA GLN A 64 -7.95 -0.42 -6.39
C GLN A 64 -8.23 -1.89 -6.74
N ASN A 65 -7.19 -2.70 -6.90
CA ASN A 65 -7.37 -4.12 -7.20
C ASN A 65 -8.03 -4.88 -6.03
N ALA A 66 -7.70 -4.53 -4.78
CA ALA A 66 -8.37 -5.06 -3.60
C ALA A 66 -9.86 -4.72 -3.57
N VAL A 67 -10.24 -3.47 -3.88
CA VAL A 67 -11.64 -3.05 -4.01
C VAL A 67 -12.34 -3.83 -5.12
N ASN A 68 -11.70 -3.98 -6.28
CA ASN A 68 -12.27 -4.76 -7.39
C ASN A 68 -12.52 -6.22 -6.99
N ALA A 69 -11.58 -6.86 -6.30
CA ALA A 69 -11.73 -8.25 -5.84
C ALA A 69 -12.80 -8.40 -4.78
N TRP A 70 -12.82 -7.49 -3.82
CA TRP A 70 -13.79 -7.49 -2.72
C TRP A 70 -15.23 -7.33 -3.20
N PHE A 71 -15.50 -6.28 -3.98
CA PHE A 71 -16.86 -6.03 -4.49
C PHE A 71 -17.21 -6.90 -5.70
N GLY A 72 -16.22 -7.42 -6.42
CA GLY A 72 -16.41 -8.37 -7.52
C GLY A 72 -16.66 -9.81 -7.07
N GLY A 73 -16.51 -10.12 -5.77
CA GLY A 73 -16.80 -11.44 -5.22
C GLY A 73 -15.74 -12.51 -5.52
N TYR A 74 -14.51 -12.10 -5.86
CA TYR A 74 -13.38 -13.00 -6.13
C TYR A 74 -12.17 -12.76 -5.21
N ALA A 75 -12.36 -11.98 -4.13
CA ALA A 75 -11.38 -11.86 -3.05
C ALA A 75 -11.05 -13.23 -2.43
N VAL A 76 -9.77 -13.44 -2.12
CA VAL A 76 -9.26 -14.67 -1.51
C VAL A 76 -9.35 -14.61 0.02
N SER A 77 -9.33 -13.40 0.58
CA SER A 77 -9.36 -13.14 2.01
C SER A 77 -10.76 -12.73 2.52
N ARG A 78 -10.89 -12.67 3.85
CA ARG A 78 -12.16 -12.35 4.54
C ARG A 78 -12.33 -10.86 4.83
N GLY A 79 -11.42 -10.01 4.35
CA GLY A 79 -11.47 -8.57 4.60
C GLY A 79 -10.72 -7.79 3.51
N LEU A 80 -11.26 -6.63 3.15
CA LEU A 80 -10.64 -5.71 2.19
C LEU A 80 -9.25 -5.25 2.65
N ASP A 81 -9.03 -5.14 3.95
CA ASP A 81 -7.72 -4.83 4.57
C ASP A 81 -6.64 -5.87 4.23
N ILE A 82 -6.98 -7.16 4.27
CA ILE A 82 -6.05 -8.24 3.88
C ILE A 82 -5.86 -8.29 2.37
N GLU A 83 -6.90 -8.05 1.56
CA GLU A 83 -6.76 -7.94 0.10
C GLU A 83 -5.75 -6.85 -0.30
N ILE A 84 -5.76 -5.69 0.36
CA ILE A 84 -4.77 -4.63 0.11
C ILE A 84 -3.34 -5.16 0.29
N ALA A 85 -3.09 -5.96 1.33
CA ALA A 85 -1.77 -6.55 1.57
C ALA A 85 -1.40 -7.58 0.50
N ILE A 86 -2.35 -8.41 0.05
CA ILE A 86 -2.17 -9.37 -1.04
C ILE A 86 -1.73 -8.66 -2.31
N TYR A 87 -2.53 -7.70 -2.79
CA TYR A 87 -2.21 -6.97 -4.02
C TYR A 87 -0.93 -6.16 -3.89
N ALA A 88 -0.70 -5.45 -2.76
CA ALA A 88 0.52 -4.67 -2.56
C ALA A 88 1.79 -5.54 -2.45
N SER A 89 1.65 -6.83 -2.15
CA SER A 89 2.79 -7.75 -2.13
C SER A 89 3.11 -8.35 -3.51
N GLY A 90 2.21 -8.22 -4.48
CA GLY A 90 2.29 -8.95 -5.75
C GLY A 90 2.05 -10.46 -5.62
N GLN A 91 1.53 -10.93 -4.49
CA GLN A 91 1.29 -12.35 -4.20
C GLN A 91 -0.20 -12.71 -4.34
N ARG A 92 -0.51 -14.01 -4.43
CA ARG A 92 -1.90 -14.52 -4.42
C ARG A 92 -2.31 -15.19 -3.11
N GLN A 93 -1.35 -15.42 -2.22
CA GLN A 93 -1.55 -16.13 -0.97
C GLN A 93 -1.37 -15.19 0.21
N ILE A 94 -2.27 -15.28 1.19
CA ILE A 94 -2.28 -14.42 2.39
C ILE A 94 -0.96 -14.53 3.17
N GLY A 95 -0.45 -15.75 3.38
CA GLY A 95 0.79 -15.99 4.13
C GLY A 95 1.98 -15.23 3.55
N PRO A 96 2.40 -15.54 2.31
CA PRO A 96 3.48 -14.80 1.62
C PRO A 96 3.26 -13.29 1.55
N ALA A 97 2.02 -12.84 1.35
CA ALA A 97 1.69 -11.42 1.34
C ALA A 97 1.97 -10.74 2.69
N LEU A 98 1.53 -11.35 3.79
CA LEU A 98 1.77 -10.82 5.14
C LEU A 98 3.22 -10.99 5.59
N ASP A 99 3.94 -11.99 5.11
CA ASP A 99 5.36 -12.12 5.36
C ASP A 99 6.16 -10.97 4.71
N ALA A 100 5.78 -10.58 3.49
CA ALA A 100 6.40 -9.51 2.73
C ALA A 100 5.98 -8.11 3.19
N MET A 101 4.67 -7.89 3.39
CA MET A 101 4.08 -6.56 3.59
C MET A 101 3.51 -6.36 4.99
N GLY A 102 3.44 -7.38 5.84
CA GLY A 102 2.89 -7.26 7.19
C GLY A 102 3.79 -6.49 8.14
N VAL A 103 3.18 -5.84 9.14
CA VAL A 103 3.92 -5.17 10.21
C VAL A 103 4.54 -6.17 11.19
N ARG A 104 5.71 -5.83 11.72
CA ARG A 104 6.44 -6.60 12.73
C ARG A 104 6.79 -5.71 13.91
N ASP A 105 7.04 -6.34 15.07
CA ASP A 105 7.48 -5.60 16.25
C ASP A 105 8.82 -4.89 16.00
N GLY A 106 8.98 -3.70 16.58
CA GLY A 106 10.19 -2.90 16.45
C GLY A 106 10.31 -2.10 15.14
N MET A 107 9.31 -2.15 14.24
CA MET A 107 9.31 -1.32 13.04
C MET A 107 9.27 0.17 13.39
N SER A 108 10.22 0.94 12.85
CA SER A 108 10.32 2.39 13.01
C SER A 108 9.52 3.16 11.95
N SER A 109 9.06 2.49 10.90
CA SER A 109 8.26 3.08 9.83
C SER A 109 7.13 2.16 9.39
N LEU A 110 6.02 2.76 8.98
CA LEU A 110 4.76 2.11 8.62
C LEU A 110 4.18 2.78 7.37
N ALA A 111 3.53 1.99 6.53
CA ALA A 111 2.58 2.53 5.56
C ALA A 111 1.16 2.32 6.09
N LEU A 112 0.29 3.30 5.86
CA LEU A 112 -1.12 3.26 6.23
C LEU A 112 -1.97 3.38 4.98
N VAL A 113 -2.98 2.52 4.86
CA VAL A 113 -4.05 2.61 3.87
C VAL A 113 -5.38 2.66 4.60
N VAL A 114 -6.20 3.66 4.29
CA VAL A 114 -7.55 3.82 4.83
C VAL A 114 -8.51 3.96 3.65
N ILE A 115 -9.54 3.13 3.58
CA ILE A 115 -10.61 3.20 2.57
C ILE A 115 -11.93 3.49 3.27
N GLY A 116 -12.69 4.45 2.77
CA GLY A 116 -13.98 4.85 3.33
C GLY A 116 -14.90 5.49 2.29
N GLU A 117 -16.12 5.79 2.73
CA GLU A 117 -17.09 6.55 1.94
C GLU A 117 -17.01 8.02 2.38
N GLY A 118 -16.38 8.88 1.56
CA GLY A 118 -16.24 10.31 1.85
C GLY A 118 -14.80 10.69 2.21
N PRO A 119 -14.22 11.72 1.55
CA PRO A 119 -12.85 12.13 1.77
C PRO A 119 -12.61 12.66 3.18
N GLU A 120 -13.60 13.33 3.80
CA GLU A 120 -13.50 13.87 5.15
C GLU A 120 -13.35 12.78 6.20
N ILE A 121 -14.09 11.68 6.08
CA ILE A 121 -14.01 10.52 6.98
C ILE A 121 -12.62 9.88 6.88
N VAL A 122 -12.14 9.67 5.65
CA VAL A 122 -10.82 9.09 5.40
C VAL A 122 -9.73 9.97 6.00
N GLN A 123 -9.80 11.28 5.77
CA GLN A 123 -8.85 12.24 6.32
C GLN A 123 -8.87 12.30 7.84
N GLU A 124 -10.04 12.28 8.47
CA GLU A 124 -10.18 12.26 9.93
C GLU A 124 -9.51 11.01 10.53
N VAL A 125 -9.77 9.85 9.94
CA VAL A 125 -9.20 8.57 10.38
C VAL A 125 -7.69 8.53 10.21
N VAL A 126 -7.16 8.95 9.06
CA VAL A 126 -5.71 9.05 8.83
C VAL A 126 -5.08 9.99 9.86
N THR A 127 -5.68 11.16 10.10
CA THR A 127 -5.18 12.14 11.07
C THR A 127 -5.18 11.58 12.50
N SER A 128 -6.24 10.88 12.89
CA SER A 128 -6.34 10.21 14.19
C SER A 128 -5.26 9.15 14.37
N ILE A 129 -5.03 8.31 13.35
CA ILE A 129 -3.99 7.28 13.38
C ILE A 129 -2.59 7.91 13.44
N ILE A 130 -2.33 9.00 12.70
CA ILE A 130 -1.06 9.72 12.77
C ILE A 130 -0.79 10.17 14.22
N ARG A 131 -1.78 10.78 14.88
CA ARG A 131 -1.68 11.20 16.29
C ARG A 131 -1.36 10.03 17.22
N GLU A 132 -1.88 8.84 16.93
CA GLU A 132 -1.64 7.65 17.75
C GLU A 132 -0.35 6.88 17.44
N THR A 133 0.22 7.05 16.26
CA THR A 133 1.41 6.29 15.83
C THR A 133 2.70 7.12 15.87
N GLY A 134 2.65 8.39 15.48
CA GLY A 134 3.81 9.26 15.42
C GLY A 134 3.69 10.41 14.43
N ILE A 135 4.59 10.44 13.44
CA ILE A 135 4.78 11.58 12.54
C ILE A 135 4.62 11.10 11.10
N GLU A 136 3.87 11.86 10.30
CA GLU A 136 3.81 11.62 8.86
C GLU A 136 5.14 12.00 8.17
N VAL A 137 5.58 11.16 7.24
CA VAL A 137 6.80 11.34 6.45
C VAL A 137 6.43 11.95 5.10
N ASP A 138 7.01 13.10 4.80
CA ASP A 138 6.84 13.82 3.54
C ASP A 138 8.22 14.27 3.00
N PRO A 139 8.60 13.92 1.76
CA PRO A 139 7.86 13.09 0.80
C PRO A 139 7.73 11.62 1.24
N PRO A 140 6.61 10.93 0.91
CA PRO A 140 6.40 9.55 1.31
C PRO A 140 7.24 8.58 0.45
N PHE A 141 7.59 7.43 1.04
CA PHE A 141 8.21 6.29 0.35
C PHE A 141 9.50 6.56 -0.43
N VAL A 142 10.28 7.60 -0.13
CA VAL A 142 11.59 7.86 -0.76
C VAL A 142 12.46 6.60 -0.84
N LEU A 143 12.95 6.30 -2.04
CA LEU A 143 13.83 5.15 -2.27
C LEU A 143 15.28 5.56 -2.14
N ASP A 144 16.04 4.74 -1.40
CA ASP A 144 17.48 4.65 -1.55
C ASP A 144 17.83 3.52 -2.52
N GLU A 145 19.09 3.45 -2.93
CA GLU A 145 19.56 2.45 -3.88
C GLU A 145 19.34 1.00 -3.40
N ALA A 146 19.48 0.77 -2.09
CA ALA A 146 19.30 -0.56 -1.51
C ALA A 146 17.83 -1.01 -1.55
N ARG A 147 16.90 -0.10 -1.26
CA ARG A 147 15.45 -0.35 -1.32
C ARG A 147 14.98 -0.46 -2.76
N PHE A 148 15.54 0.32 -3.68
CA PHE A 148 15.30 0.21 -5.12
C PHE A 148 15.61 -1.21 -5.63
N ARG A 149 16.83 -1.70 -5.39
CA ARG A 149 17.24 -3.06 -5.80
C ARG A 149 16.39 -4.15 -5.14
N ARG A 150 16.11 -4.02 -3.84
CA ARG A 150 15.26 -4.97 -3.10
C ARG A 150 13.85 -5.08 -3.70
N ILE A 151 13.26 -3.95 -4.11
CA ILE A 151 11.94 -3.93 -4.74
C ILE A 151 12.00 -4.61 -6.11
N MET A 152 13.00 -4.29 -6.93
CA MET A 152 13.18 -4.96 -8.23
C MET A 152 13.29 -6.49 -8.07
N GLU A 153 14.10 -6.95 -7.13
CA GLU A 153 14.28 -8.38 -6.83
C GLU A 153 12.96 -9.04 -6.39
N HIS A 154 12.24 -8.44 -5.44
CA HIS A 154 10.98 -9.00 -4.92
C HIS A 154 9.91 -9.14 -6.01
N PHE A 155 9.78 -8.13 -6.86
CA PHE A 155 8.76 -8.10 -7.92
C PHE A 155 9.24 -8.71 -9.25
N ASN A 156 10.46 -9.24 -9.28
CA ASN A 156 11.11 -9.80 -10.46
C ASN A 156 11.05 -8.84 -11.66
N ILE A 157 11.51 -7.61 -11.43
CA ILE A 157 11.67 -6.57 -12.46
C ILE A 157 13.14 -6.54 -12.86
N GLY A 158 13.40 -6.90 -14.12
CA GLY A 158 14.75 -6.87 -14.67
C GLY A 158 15.15 -5.48 -15.17
N GLU A 159 16.46 -5.25 -15.29
CA GLU A 159 17.03 -4.01 -15.86
C GLU A 159 16.48 -3.71 -17.27
N VAL A 160 16.29 -4.73 -18.10
CA VAL A 160 15.77 -4.58 -19.46
C VAL A 160 14.31 -4.11 -19.45
N GLU A 161 13.48 -4.69 -18.58
CA GLU A 161 12.08 -4.28 -18.40
C GLU A 161 12.02 -2.83 -17.93
N LEU A 162 12.83 -2.49 -16.92
CA LEU A 162 12.86 -1.15 -16.35
C LEU A 162 13.28 -0.08 -17.36
N ARG A 163 14.35 -0.34 -18.12
CA ARG A 163 14.83 0.56 -19.19
C ARG A 163 13.86 0.67 -20.36
N SER A 164 13.00 -0.32 -20.59
CA SER A 164 11.98 -0.24 -21.65
C SER A 164 10.84 0.73 -21.31
N VAL A 165 10.65 1.03 -20.02
CA VAL A 165 9.62 1.96 -19.52
C VAL A 165 10.20 3.35 -19.24
N SER A 166 11.51 3.43 -19.02
CA SER A 166 12.20 4.69 -18.75
C SER A 166 12.50 5.48 -20.03
N GLU A 167 12.44 6.80 -19.94
CA GLU A 167 12.80 7.72 -21.02
C GLU A 167 14.31 8.07 -21.02
N SER A 168 15.01 7.76 -19.93
CA SER A 168 16.43 8.05 -19.69
C SER A 168 17.01 7.17 -18.55
N ASP A 169 18.33 7.23 -18.36
CA ASP A 169 19.04 6.51 -17.28
C ASP A 169 19.23 7.36 -16.00
N ASP A 170 18.60 8.54 -15.89
CA ASP A 170 18.73 9.35 -14.69
C ASP A 170 17.89 8.78 -13.51
N PRO A 171 18.29 9.06 -12.25
CA PRO A 171 17.66 8.42 -11.09
C PRO A 171 16.16 8.69 -10.94
N GLU A 172 15.68 9.87 -11.36
CA GLU A 172 14.27 10.23 -11.24
C GLU A 172 13.43 9.49 -12.28
N ALA A 173 13.88 9.43 -13.53
CA ALA A 173 13.24 8.65 -14.58
C ALA A 173 13.20 7.15 -14.23
N MET A 174 14.29 6.61 -13.69
CA MET A 174 14.37 5.21 -13.26
C MET A 174 13.44 4.91 -12.08
N PHE A 175 13.27 5.86 -11.15
CA PHE A 175 12.28 5.76 -10.07
C PHE A 175 10.85 5.72 -10.61
N ILE A 176 10.50 6.62 -11.54
CA ILE A 176 9.18 6.67 -12.17
C ILE A 176 8.91 5.39 -12.96
N ALA A 177 9.91 4.87 -13.68
CA ALA A 177 9.82 3.61 -14.40
C ALA A 177 9.54 2.45 -13.45
N LEU A 178 10.25 2.36 -12.32
CA LEU A 178 10.02 1.32 -11.30
C LEU A 178 8.60 1.40 -10.75
N CYS A 179 8.12 2.60 -10.42
CA CYS A 179 6.74 2.82 -9.99
C CYS A 179 5.70 2.28 -10.98
N ARG A 180 5.90 2.53 -12.28
CA ARG A 180 5.01 2.05 -13.34
C ARG A 180 5.07 0.52 -13.50
N CYS A 181 6.26 -0.06 -13.52
CA CYS A 181 6.44 -1.52 -13.58
C CYS A 181 5.76 -2.22 -12.39
N ILE A 182 5.92 -1.68 -11.19
CA ILE A 182 5.31 -2.23 -9.97
C ILE A 182 3.79 -2.09 -10.00
N ALA A 183 3.26 -0.93 -10.38
CA ALA A 183 1.81 -0.72 -10.51
C ALA A 183 1.17 -1.71 -11.51
N SER A 184 1.87 -2.00 -12.61
CA SER A 184 1.50 -3.05 -13.56
C SER A 184 1.56 -4.44 -12.90
N ARG A 185 2.67 -4.77 -12.22
CA ARG A 185 2.90 -6.06 -11.58
C ARG A 185 1.82 -6.41 -10.55
N VAL A 186 1.43 -5.47 -9.70
CA VAL A 186 0.36 -5.70 -8.71
C VAL A 186 -1.03 -5.83 -9.34
N SER A 187 -1.23 -5.24 -10.53
CA SER A 187 -2.50 -5.37 -11.27
C SER A 187 -2.61 -6.71 -12.00
N MET A 188 -1.48 -7.27 -12.47
CA MET A 188 -1.48 -8.61 -13.09
C MET A 188 -1.90 -9.73 -12.13
N VAL A 189 -1.75 -9.53 -10.82
CA VAL A 189 -2.27 -10.46 -9.79
C VAL A 189 -3.78 -10.72 -9.99
N ALA A 190 -4.54 -9.74 -10.49
CA ALA A 190 -5.98 -9.85 -10.71
C ALA A 190 -6.36 -10.57 -12.02
N ILE A 191 -5.45 -10.68 -12.99
CA ILE A 191 -5.75 -11.18 -14.35
C ILE A 191 -5.47 -12.67 -14.46
N ASP A 192 -4.47 -13.17 -13.75
CA ASP A 192 -4.04 -14.57 -13.86
C ASP A 192 -4.88 -15.55 -12.99
N THR A 193 -6.13 -15.22 -12.70
CA THR A 193 -7.11 -16.05 -11.96
C THR A 193 -7.90 -16.93 -12.91
#